data_AF-A0A954ELG2-F1
#
_entry.id   AF-A0A954ELG2-F1
#
_cell.length_a   1.000
_cell.length_b   1.000
_cell.length_c   1.000
_cell.angle_alpha   90.00
_cell.angle_beta   90.00
_cell.angle_gamma   90.00
#
_symmetry.space_group_name_H-M   'P 1'
#
loop_
_entity.id
_entity.type
_entity.pdbx_description
1 polymer ?
#
loop_
_entity_poly.entity_id
_entity_poly.type
_entity_poly.pdbx_seq_one_letter_code
_entity_poly.pdbx_strand_id
1 'polypeptide(L)'
;MLSISSQSVAPSELLYSAFRIAFLDTLERIALADQLNVSDRSFGYLTQVPYLRNVHPGVQLDQLLLTWSRQMSCEVHEATMVDEAVLYAACETAAQVIRTDAISARRILRTGPITAKAVCDQRMAEEIQRLHLNVVGEGSFLLLSQFLDIPPEECTSLKAEYGIQEGAADCMFELLAQYRVSPLIAERARGLLTPAEVREVFSVLRSNLIRPATT
;
A
#
# COMPACT_ATOMS: atom_id res chain seq x y z
N MET A 1 -14.05 4.78 -7.76
CA MET A 1 -13.26 3.96 -8.68
C MET A 1 -12.07 4.79 -9.14
N LEU A 2 -10.86 4.24 -9.08
CA LEU A 2 -9.67 4.96 -9.54
C LEU A 2 -9.57 4.91 -11.06
N SER A 3 -9.23 6.05 -11.66
CA SER A 3 -8.82 6.15 -13.05
C SER A 3 -7.32 6.45 -13.11
N ILE A 4 -6.55 5.54 -13.70
CA ILE A 4 -5.11 5.71 -13.94
C ILE A 4 -4.93 5.82 -15.45
N SER A 5 -4.31 6.92 -15.91
CA SER A 5 -4.05 7.16 -17.34
C SER A 5 -5.30 6.97 -18.23
N SER A 6 -6.47 7.47 -17.77
CA SER A 6 -7.78 7.32 -18.43
C SER A 6 -8.35 5.89 -18.51
N GLN A 7 -7.72 4.91 -17.86
CA GLN A 7 -8.26 3.57 -17.69
C GLN A 7 -8.83 3.40 -16.30
N SER A 8 -10.00 2.79 -16.23
CA SER A 8 -10.66 2.49 -14.97
C SER A 8 -10.19 1.14 -14.45
N VAL A 9 -9.76 1.09 -13.19
CA VAL A 9 -9.46 -0.18 -12.52
C VAL A 9 -10.78 -0.79 -12.09
N ALA A 10 -11.21 -1.88 -12.71
CA ALA A 10 -12.40 -2.58 -12.27
C ALA A 10 -12.13 -3.32 -10.94
N PRO A 11 -13.03 -3.23 -9.94
CA PRO A 11 -12.99 -4.11 -8.77
C PRO A 11 -12.93 -5.58 -9.18
N SER A 12 -12.03 -6.35 -8.57
CA SER A 12 -11.89 -7.79 -8.83
C SER A 12 -11.50 -8.54 -7.57
N GLU A 13 -11.73 -9.86 -7.55
CA GLU A 13 -11.30 -10.71 -6.43
C GLU A 13 -9.78 -10.69 -6.23
N LEU A 14 -9.01 -10.58 -7.32
CA LEU A 14 -7.55 -10.49 -7.28
C LEU A 14 -7.11 -9.16 -6.64
N LEU A 15 -7.76 -8.05 -6.98
CA LEU A 15 -7.46 -6.75 -6.39
C LEU A 15 -7.79 -6.71 -4.90
N TYR A 16 -8.95 -7.25 -4.51
CA TYR A 16 -9.31 -7.44 -3.12
C TYR A 16 -8.26 -8.29 -2.39
N SER A 17 -7.84 -9.41 -2.99
CA SER A 17 -6.85 -10.31 -2.40
C SER A 17 -5.51 -9.61 -2.20
N ALA A 18 -5.07 -8.81 -3.18
CA ALA A 18 -3.83 -8.05 -3.11
C ALA A 18 -3.84 -7.06 -1.94
N PHE A 19 -4.87 -6.21 -1.87
CA PHE A 19 -5.01 -5.21 -0.80
C PHE A 19 -5.11 -5.87 0.57
N ARG A 20 -5.89 -6.94 0.69
CA ARG A 20 -6.13 -7.61 1.97
C ARG A 20 -4.89 -8.31 2.49
N ILE A 21 -4.16 -9.02 1.63
CA ILE A 21 -2.92 -9.70 2.00
C ILE A 21 -1.86 -8.66 2.38
N ALA A 22 -1.65 -7.63 1.57
CA ALA A 22 -0.68 -6.58 1.86
C ALA A 22 -0.97 -5.86 3.19
N PHE A 23 -2.25 -5.57 3.46
CA PHE A 23 -2.66 -4.92 4.71
C PHE A 23 -2.39 -5.82 5.93
N LEU A 24 -2.87 -7.07 5.91
CA LEU A 24 -2.76 -7.94 7.08
C LEU A 24 -1.34 -8.46 7.31
N ASP A 25 -0.54 -8.67 6.26
CA ASP A 25 0.91 -8.95 6.39
C ASP A 25 1.63 -7.75 7.02
N THR A 26 1.31 -6.52 6.59
CA THR A 26 1.90 -5.31 7.19
C THR A 26 1.49 -5.15 8.65
N LEU A 27 0.22 -5.38 8.99
CA LEU A 27 -0.28 -5.30 10.37
C LEU A 27 0.42 -6.34 11.28
N GLU A 28 0.60 -7.57 10.80
CA GLU A 28 1.29 -8.64 11.53
C GLU A 28 2.76 -8.27 11.80
N ARG A 29 3.44 -7.66 10.82
CA ARG A 29 4.81 -7.14 11.01
C ARG A 29 4.88 -6.02 12.04
N ILE A 30 3.89 -5.12 12.09
CA ILE A 30 3.81 -4.08 13.12
C ILE A 30 3.68 -4.72 14.50
N ALA A 31 2.77 -5.67 14.67
CA ALA A 31 2.57 -6.36 15.94
C ALA A 31 3.83 -7.12 16.38
N LEU A 32 4.52 -7.78 15.45
CA LEU A 32 5.77 -8.49 15.74
C LEU A 32 6.91 -7.53 16.11
N ALA A 33 7.03 -6.39 15.43
CA ALA A 33 8.05 -5.39 15.74
C ALA A 33 7.87 -4.80 17.14
N ASP A 34 6.63 -4.54 17.57
CA ASP A 34 6.30 -4.08 18.92
C ASP A 34 6.67 -5.16 19.98
N GLN A 35 6.33 -6.42 19.72
CA GLN A 35 6.69 -7.54 20.61
C GLN A 35 8.20 -7.71 20.78
N LEU A 36 8.96 -7.50 19.70
CA LEU A 36 10.43 -7.62 19.72
C LEU A 36 11.13 -6.33 20.16
N ASN A 37 10.40 -5.24 20.41
CA ASN A 37 10.92 -3.90 20.67
C ASN A 37 11.94 -3.43 19.61
N VAL A 38 11.63 -3.67 18.32
CA VAL A 38 12.47 -3.23 17.19
C VAL A 38 11.74 -2.13 16.43
N SER A 39 12.01 -0.87 16.78
CA SER A 39 11.35 0.32 16.18
C SER A 39 11.98 0.79 14.87
N ASP A 40 13.25 0.50 14.64
CA ASP A 40 14.05 1.24 13.63
C ASP A 40 14.12 0.55 12.27
N ARG A 41 13.36 -0.54 12.06
CA ARG A 41 13.37 -1.25 10.79
C ARG A 41 12.27 -0.72 9.87
N SER A 42 12.64 -0.42 8.63
CA SER A 42 11.70 -0.22 7.53
C SER A 42 11.01 -1.56 7.19
N PHE A 43 9.69 -1.64 7.37
CA PHE A 43 8.89 -2.80 6.96
C PHE A 43 7.49 -2.37 6.52
N GLY A 44 6.74 -3.31 5.96
CA GLY A 44 5.41 -3.09 5.40
C GLY A 44 5.43 -3.09 3.88
N TYR A 45 4.26 -3.04 3.26
CA TYR A 45 4.15 -3.23 1.82
C TYR A 45 4.82 -2.11 1.01
N LEU A 46 4.88 -0.86 1.51
CA LEU A 46 5.51 0.25 0.78
C LEU A 46 7.03 0.13 0.63
N THR A 47 7.68 -0.85 1.29
CA THR A 47 9.10 -1.14 1.01
C THR A 47 9.36 -1.63 -0.41
N GLN A 48 8.32 -2.06 -1.13
CA GLN A 48 8.41 -2.38 -2.57
C GLN A 48 8.66 -1.13 -3.42
N VAL A 49 8.39 0.08 -2.91
CA VAL A 49 8.63 1.35 -3.59
C VAL A 49 9.84 2.02 -2.95
N PRO A 50 11.02 2.05 -3.62
CA PRO A 50 12.26 2.51 -3.00
C PRO A 50 12.17 3.89 -2.36
N TYR A 51 11.43 4.81 -2.99
CA TYR A 51 11.22 6.17 -2.50
C TYR A 51 10.39 6.22 -1.20
N LEU A 52 9.43 5.30 -1.02
CA LEU A 52 8.52 5.26 0.13
C LEU A 52 8.94 4.27 1.23
N ARG A 53 10.14 3.68 1.14
CA ARG A 53 10.63 2.65 2.07
C ARG A 53 10.61 3.05 3.55
N ASN A 54 10.67 4.34 3.85
CA ASN A 54 10.74 4.86 5.22
C ASN A 54 9.41 5.43 5.73
N VAL A 55 8.31 5.28 4.97
CA VAL A 55 6.97 5.67 5.45
C VAL A 55 6.62 4.85 6.70
N HIS A 56 6.14 5.52 7.74
CA HIS A 56 5.76 4.86 8.99
C HIS A 56 4.70 3.76 8.75
N PRO A 57 4.86 2.52 9.26
CA PRO A 57 3.97 1.40 8.95
C PRO A 57 2.48 1.66 9.17
N GLY A 58 2.12 2.39 10.24
CA GLY A 58 0.73 2.77 10.49
C GLY A 58 0.15 3.71 9.43
N VAL A 59 0.98 4.59 8.87
CA VAL A 59 0.61 5.48 7.76
C VAL A 59 0.48 4.68 6.47
N GLN A 60 1.32 3.67 6.24
CA GLN A 60 1.14 2.75 5.11
C GLN A 60 -0.25 2.08 5.17
N LEU A 61 -0.67 1.57 6.33
CA LEU A 61 -1.99 0.95 6.49
C LEU A 61 -3.13 1.92 6.17
N ASP A 62 -3.08 3.16 6.67
CA ASP A 62 -4.10 4.18 6.38
C ASP A 62 -4.13 4.54 4.90
N GLN A 63 -2.95 4.68 4.27
CA GLN A 63 -2.87 5.00 2.86
C GLN A 63 -3.43 3.89 1.98
N LEU A 64 -3.17 2.61 2.31
CA LEU A 64 -3.79 1.48 1.63
C LEU A 64 -5.31 1.55 1.72
N LEU A 65 -5.85 1.87 2.90
CA LEU A 65 -7.29 1.98 3.12
C LEU A 65 -7.90 3.19 2.40
N LEU A 66 -7.19 4.30 2.30
CA LEU A 66 -7.62 5.44 1.49
C LEU A 66 -7.74 5.03 0.01
N THR A 67 -6.70 4.45 -0.57
CA THR A 67 -6.70 3.97 -1.96
C THR A 67 -7.79 2.93 -2.19
N TRP A 68 -7.99 1.98 -1.25
CA TRP A 68 -9.10 1.01 -1.28
C TRP A 68 -10.47 1.69 -1.29
N SER A 69 -10.70 2.65 -0.40
CA SER A 69 -11.99 3.35 -0.29
C SER A 69 -12.34 4.13 -1.56
N ARG A 70 -11.34 4.78 -2.19
CA ARG A 70 -11.49 5.44 -3.49
C ARG A 70 -11.79 4.43 -4.58
N GLN A 71 -11.12 3.28 -4.55
CA GLN A 71 -11.32 2.21 -5.52
C GLN A 71 -12.75 1.63 -5.45
N MET A 72 -13.32 1.52 -4.26
CA MET A 72 -14.70 1.04 -4.03
C MET A 72 -15.78 2.12 -4.19
N SER A 73 -15.42 3.40 -4.28
CA SER A 73 -16.39 4.49 -4.44
C SER A 73 -17.10 4.43 -5.80
N CYS A 74 -18.36 4.88 -5.86
CA CYS A 74 -19.09 5.06 -7.11
C CYS A 74 -18.60 6.27 -7.91
N GLU A 75 -17.92 7.21 -7.26
CA GLU A 75 -17.33 8.39 -7.90
C GLU A 75 -16.03 8.01 -8.62
N VAL A 76 -15.73 8.66 -9.73
CA VAL A 76 -14.44 8.50 -10.41
C VAL A 76 -13.43 9.41 -9.74
N HIS A 77 -12.33 8.82 -9.27
CA HIS A 77 -11.21 9.53 -8.67
C HIS A 77 -10.02 9.43 -9.62
N GLU A 78 -9.44 10.56 -10.00
CA GLU A 78 -8.15 10.56 -10.70
C GLU A 78 -7.08 10.02 -9.75
N ALA A 79 -6.34 9.01 -10.21
CA ALA A 79 -5.33 8.37 -9.39
C ALA A 79 -4.12 9.28 -9.24
N THR A 80 -3.65 9.39 -8.00
CA THR A 80 -2.39 10.05 -7.70
C THR A 80 -1.22 9.09 -7.87
N MET A 81 0.00 9.64 -7.93
CA MET A 81 1.22 8.84 -7.92
C MET A 81 1.32 7.92 -6.68
N VAL A 82 0.77 8.35 -5.54
CA VAL A 82 0.64 7.51 -4.34
C VAL A 82 -0.33 6.36 -4.56
N ASP A 83 -1.48 6.58 -5.19
CA ASP A 83 -2.45 5.51 -5.46
C ASP A 83 -1.85 4.42 -6.37
N GLU A 84 -1.08 4.83 -7.38
CA GLU A 84 -0.31 3.93 -8.25
C GLU A 84 0.75 3.14 -7.47
N ALA A 85 1.54 3.83 -6.64
CA ALA A 85 2.55 3.21 -5.79
C ALA A 85 1.94 2.21 -4.81
N VAL A 86 0.79 2.53 -4.22
CA VAL A 86 0.05 1.64 -3.31
C VAL A 86 -0.43 0.39 -4.03
N LEU A 87 -1.04 0.56 -5.22
CA LEU A 87 -1.51 -0.56 -6.01
C LEU A 87 -0.37 -1.51 -6.41
N TYR A 88 0.72 -0.95 -6.93
CA TYR A 88 1.94 -1.69 -7.26
C TYR A 88 2.45 -2.47 -6.05
N ALA A 89 2.68 -1.77 -4.94
CA ALA A 89 3.26 -2.34 -3.74
C ALA A 89 2.37 -3.42 -3.10
N ALA A 90 1.04 -3.24 -3.13
CA ALA A 90 0.09 -4.23 -2.65
C ALA A 90 0.11 -5.50 -3.53
N CYS A 91 0.16 -5.36 -4.85
CA CYS A 91 0.25 -6.49 -5.77
C CYS A 91 1.55 -7.27 -5.59
N GLU A 92 2.69 -6.58 -5.56
CA GLU A 92 4.01 -7.20 -5.35
C GLU A 92 4.10 -7.91 -4.00
N THR A 93 3.65 -7.25 -2.93
CA THR A 93 3.66 -7.83 -1.59
C THR A 93 2.78 -9.07 -1.51
N ALA A 94 1.55 -9.01 -2.03
CA ALA A 94 0.64 -10.14 -2.00
C ALA A 94 1.14 -11.32 -2.84
N ALA A 95 1.66 -11.06 -4.04
CA ALA A 95 2.29 -12.08 -4.87
C ALA A 95 3.47 -12.74 -4.14
N GLN A 96 4.30 -11.93 -3.48
CA GLN A 96 5.42 -12.45 -2.70
C GLN A 96 4.96 -13.32 -1.53
N VAL A 97 3.98 -12.87 -0.74
CA VAL A 97 3.43 -13.64 0.39
C VAL A 97 2.81 -14.95 -0.10
N ILE A 98 2.09 -14.97 -1.22
CA ILE A 98 1.55 -16.22 -1.78
C ILE A 98 2.67 -17.19 -2.15
N ARG A 99 3.77 -16.70 -2.74
CA ARG A 99 4.92 -17.53 -3.13
C ARG A 99 5.68 -18.09 -1.93
N THR A 100 5.85 -17.30 -0.87
CA THR A 100 6.67 -17.70 0.28
C THR A 100 5.88 -18.37 1.39
N ASP A 101 4.61 -17.98 1.58
CA ASP A 101 3.72 -18.50 2.63
C ASP A 101 2.25 -18.54 2.17
N ALA A 102 1.97 -19.47 1.24
CA ALA A 102 0.62 -19.74 0.75
C ALA A 102 -0.36 -20.16 1.85
N ILE A 103 0.11 -20.67 3.01
CA ILE A 103 -0.76 -21.07 4.11
C ILE A 103 -1.32 -19.83 4.81
N SER A 104 -0.44 -18.88 5.15
CA SER A 104 -0.88 -17.61 5.74
C SER A 104 -1.73 -16.80 4.79
N ALA A 105 -1.38 -16.73 3.49
CA ALA A 105 -2.20 -16.08 2.48
C ALA A 105 -3.64 -16.66 2.44
N ARG A 106 -3.79 -17.99 2.42
CA ARG A 106 -5.11 -18.65 2.45
C ARG A 106 -5.88 -18.34 3.73
N ARG A 107 -5.21 -18.33 4.88
CA ARG A 107 -5.82 -17.99 6.17
C ARG A 107 -6.36 -16.55 6.16
N ILE A 108 -5.58 -15.60 5.65
CA ILE A 108 -5.96 -14.20 5.51
C ILE A 108 -7.21 -14.05 4.63
N LEU A 109 -7.26 -14.71 3.48
CA LEU A 109 -8.39 -14.58 2.56
C LEU A 109 -9.66 -15.25 3.10
N ARG A 110 -9.54 -16.43 3.73
CA ARG A 110 -10.68 -17.17 4.27
C ARG A 110 -11.40 -16.46 5.42
N THR A 111 -10.70 -15.62 6.17
CA THR A 111 -11.24 -14.88 7.32
C THR A 111 -11.85 -13.53 6.94
N GLY A 112 -11.80 -13.16 5.66
CA GLY A 112 -12.23 -11.85 5.18
C GLY A 112 -13.72 -11.69 4.96
N PRO A 113 -14.18 -10.42 4.80
CA PRO A 113 -15.58 -10.11 4.54
C PRO A 113 -16.07 -10.62 3.18
N ILE A 114 -15.17 -10.72 2.20
CA ILE A 114 -15.47 -11.30 0.89
C ILE A 114 -14.86 -12.71 0.85
N THR A 115 -15.70 -13.71 0.58
CA THR A 115 -15.28 -15.10 0.42
C THR A 115 -14.54 -15.26 -0.91
N ALA A 116 -13.23 -15.03 -0.91
CA ALA A 116 -12.39 -15.40 -2.03
C ALA A 116 -12.26 -16.93 -2.08
N LYS A 117 -12.72 -17.56 -3.16
CA LYS A 117 -12.56 -19.00 -3.40
C LYS A 117 -11.17 -19.37 -3.93
N ALA A 118 -10.26 -18.40 -3.93
CA ALA A 118 -8.99 -18.51 -4.63
C ALA A 118 -8.04 -19.51 -3.96
N VAL A 119 -7.48 -20.40 -4.77
CA VAL A 119 -6.34 -21.22 -4.39
C VAL A 119 -5.12 -20.29 -4.40
N CYS A 120 -4.51 -20.04 -3.24
CA CYS A 120 -3.25 -19.30 -3.21
C CYS A 120 -2.12 -20.20 -3.71
N ASP A 121 -1.87 -20.15 -5.01
CA ASP A 121 -0.81 -20.86 -5.70
C ASP A 121 0.06 -19.90 -6.53
N GLN A 122 1.07 -20.47 -7.19
CA GLN A 122 1.99 -19.72 -8.06
C GLN A 122 1.24 -18.96 -9.16
N ARG A 123 0.17 -19.54 -9.72
CA ARG A 123 -0.61 -18.90 -10.78
C ARG A 123 -1.33 -17.66 -10.26
N MET A 124 -1.98 -17.74 -9.11
CA MET A 124 -2.62 -16.58 -8.48
C MET A 124 -1.60 -15.47 -8.19
N ALA A 125 -0.40 -15.82 -7.72
CA ALA A 125 0.66 -14.85 -7.47
C ALA A 125 1.05 -14.09 -8.76
N GLU A 126 1.22 -14.80 -9.87
CA GLU A 126 1.51 -14.18 -11.17
C GLU A 126 0.35 -13.33 -11.69
N GLU A 127 -0.89 -13.78 -11.53
CA GLU A 127 -2.08 -13.02 -11.94
C GLU A 127 -2.21 -11.72 -11.13
N ILE A 128 -1.97 -11.76 -9.81
CA ILE A 128 -1.93 -10.56 -8.95
C ILE A 128 -0.80 -9.62 -9.38
N GLN A 129 0.40 -10.14 -9.62
CA GLN A 129 1.52 -9.30 -10.04
C GLN A 129 1.21 -8.61 -11.38
N ARG A 130 0.57 -9.29 -12.33
CA ARG A 130 0.18 -8.68 -13.60
C ARG A 130 -0.92 -7.60 -13.48
N LEU A 131 -1.65 -7.51 -12.36
CA LEU A 131 -2.68 -6.47 -12.20
C LEU A 131 -2.07 -5.07 -12.33
N HIS A 132 -0.92 -4.82 -11.69
CA HIS A 132 -0.33 -3.49 -11.74
C HIS A 132 0.22 -3.17 -13.14
N LEU A 133 0.63 -4.16 -13.94
CA LEU A 133 1.11 -3.92 -15.31
C LEU A 133 0.03 -3.39 -16.25
N ASN A 134 -1.23 -3.72 -15.98
CA ASN A 134 -2.36 -3.28 -16.80
C ASN A 134 -2.96 -1.96 -16.32
N VAL A 135 -2.50 -1.44 -15.18
CA VAL A 135 -3.25 -0.45 -14.40
C VAL A 135 -2.38 0.70 -13.94
N VAL A 136 -1.14 0.44 -13.56
CA VAL A 136 -0.19 1.48 -13.18
C VAL A 136 0.36 2.13 -14.46
N GLY A 137 0.63 3.44 -14.42
CA GLY A 137 1.20 4.16 -15.55
C GLY A 137 2.63 3.72 -15.89
N GLU A 138 3.47 4.63 -16.39
CA GLU A 138 4.86 4.33 -16.78
C GLU A 138 5.77 3.93 -15.61
N GLY A 139 5.26 3.88 -14.37
CA GLY A 139 6.02 3.47 -13.20
C GLY A 139 6.96 4.55 -12.68
N SER A 140 6.71 5.83 -13.01
CA SER A 140 7.61 6.94 -12.70
C SER A 140 7.89 7.12 -11.19
N PHE A 141 6.97 6.67 -10.32
CA PHE A 141 7.19 6.64 -8.86
C PHE A 141 8.35 5.73 -8.43
N LEU A 142 8.69 4.70 -9.21
CA LEU A 142 9.85 3.84 -8.94
C LEU A 142 11.18 4.56 -9.20
N LEU A 143 11.16 5.55 -10.10
CA LEU A 143 12.34 6.30 -10.51
C LEU A 143 12.65 7.46 -9.55
N LEU A 144 11.70 7.92 -8.73
CA LEU A 144 11.86 9.09 -7.86
C LEU A 144 13.11 9.05 -6.97
N SER A 145 13.49 7.86 -6.51
CA SER A 145 14.70 7.68 -5.68
C SER A 145 16.00 8.08 -6.39
N GLN A 146 16.04 8.04 -7.72
CA GLN A 146 17.21 8.40 -8.54
C GLN A 146 17.48 9.91 -8.54
N PHE A 147 16.48 10.72 -8.19
CA PHE A 147 16.57 12.18 -8.19
C PHE A 147 16.92 12.77 -6.82
N LEU A 148 17.03 11.95 -5.77
CA LEU A 148 17.25 12.41 -4.40
C LEU A 148 18.60 13.12 -4.20
N ASP A 149 19.61 12.70 -4.96
CA ASP A 149 20.96 13.25 -4.88
C ASP A 149 21.19 14.40 -5.89
N ILE A 150 20.16 14.81 -6.63
CA ILE A 150 20.26 15.82 -7.69
C ILE A 150 19.81 17.19 -7.17
N PRO A 151 20.57 18.27 -7.41
CA PRO A 151 20.15 19.62 -7.03
C PRO A 151 18.78 20.00 -7.64
N PRO A 152 17.93 20.77 -6.94
CA PRO A 152 16.58 21.12 -7.41
C PRO A 152 16.54 21.78 -8.80
N GLU A 153 17.55 22.57 -9.14
CA GLU A 153 17.67 23.29 -10.42
C GLU A 153 17.79 22.33 -11.61
N GLU A 154 18.51 21.21 -11.43
CA GLU A 154 18.70 20.17 -12.46
C GLU A 154 17.59 19.12 -12.43
N CYS A 155 17.00 18.91 -11.26
CA CYS A 155 15.97 17.91 -11.00
C CYS A 155 14.69 18.12 -11.83
N THR A 156 14.30 19.39 -12.03
CA THR A 156 13.06 19.72 -12.76
C THR A 156 13.13 19.31 -14.23
N SER A 157 14.20 19.68 -14.92
CA SER A 157 14.43 19.32 -16.33
C SER A 157 14.56 17.81 -16.51
N LEU A 158 15.25 17.13 -15.59
CA LEU A 158 15.44 15.69 -15.66
C LEU A 158 14.12 14.93 -15.40
N LYS A 159 13.31 15.35 -14.42
CA LYS A 159 11.97 14.76 -14.18
C LYS A 159 11.08 14.83 -15.40
N ALA A 160 11.10 15.96 -16.11
CA ALA A 160 10.35 16.13 -17.35
C ALA A 160 10.81 15.16 -18.46
N GLU A 161 12.11 14.86 -18.55
CA GLU A 161 12.66 13.87 -19.50
C GLU A 161 12.11 12.44 -19.24
N TYR A 162 11.85 12.10 -17.98
CA TYR A 162 11.25 10.83 -17.56
C TYR A 162 9.71 10.89 -17.46
N GLY A 163 9.07 11.91 -18.03
CA GLY A 163 7.61 12.04 -18.08
C GLY A 163 6.95 12.42 -16.74
N ILE A 164 7.71 12.76 -15.71
CA ILE A 164 7.19 13.16 -14.40
C ILE A 164 6.74 14.62 -14.49
N GLN A 165 5.43 14.83 -14.41
CA GLN A 165 4.83 16.17 -14.39
C GLN A 165 5.23 16.94 -13.13
N GLU A 166 5.33 18.27 -13.27
CA GLU A 166 5.58 19.15 -12.13
C GLU A 166 4.49 19.00 -11.07
N GLY A 167 4.88 18.91 -9.80
CA GLY A 167 3.96 18.70 -8.67
C GLY A 167 3.39 17.29 -8.52
N ALA A 168 3.49 16.40 -9.52
CA ALA A 168 2.93 15.04 -9.42
C ALA A 168 3.57 14.21 -8.30
N ALA A 169 4.84 14.48 -7.99
CA ALA A 169 5.57 13.82 -6.91
C ALA A 169 5.28 14.39 -5.51
N ASP A 170 4.64 15.56 -5.38
CA ASP A 170 4.46 16.27 -4.11
C ASP A 170 3.72 15.39 -3.09
N CYS A 171 2.70 14.67 -3.54
CA CYS A 171 1.95 13.73 -2.70
C CYS A 171 2.83 12.60 -2.12
N MET A 172 3.92 12.22 -2.79
CA MET A 172 4.89 11.23 -2.30
C MET A 172 5.76 11.81 -1.19
N PHE A 173 6.17 13.08 -1.31
CA PHE A 173 6.90 13.80 -0.25
C PHE A 173 6.02 14.00 0.99
N GLU A 174 4.76 14.41 0.79
CA GLU A 174 3.80 14.58 1.87
C GLU A 174 3.58 13.28 2.65
N LEU A 175 3.46 12.15 1.95
CA LEU A 175 3.31 10.84 2.58
C LEU A 175 4.52 10.44 3.43
N LEU A 176 5.74 10.76 2.99
CA LEU A 176 6.96 10.54 3.78
C LEU A 176 7.01 11.40 5.05
N ALA A 177 6.47 12.62 4.99
CA ALA A 177 6.41 13.53 6.13
C ALA A 177 5.28 13.19 7.12
N GLN A 178 4.39 12.26 6.78
CA GLN A 178 3.24 11.93 7.59
C GLN A 178 3.59 10.93 8.71
N TYR A 179 3.15 11.24 9.93
CA TYR A 179 3.29 10.38 11.11
C TYR A 179 1.95 10.03 11.75
N ARG A 180 0.85 10.60 11.25
CA ARG A 180 -0.49 10.46 11.85
C ARG A 180 -1.38 9.61 10.97
N VAL A 181 -2.09 8.69 11.62
CA VAL A 181 -3.15 7.88 11.01
C VAL A 181 -4.46 8.67 11.03
N SER A 182 -5.20 8.65 9.93
CA SER A 182 -6.50 9.30 9.81
C SER A 182 -7.53 8.75 10.82
N PRO A 183 -8.39 9.62 11.39
CA PRO A 183 -9.51 9.16 12.21
C PRO A 183 -10.55 8.34 11.41
N LEU A 184 -10.50 8.41 10.08
CA LEU A 184 -11.44 7.72 9.18
C LEU A 184 -11.04 6.28 8.86
N ILE A 185 -9.99 5.73 9.50
CA ILE A 185 -9.46 4.39 9.19
C ILE A 185 -10.53 3.29 9.23
N ALA A 186 -11.44 3.35 10.21
CA ALA A 186 -12.53 2.37 10.36
C ALA A 186 -13.55 2.45 9.22
N GLU A 187 -13.84 3.66 8.74
CA GLU A 187 -14.76 3.86 7.62
C GLU A 187 -14.13 3.37 6.31
N ARG A 188 -12.86 3.71 6.08
CA ARG A 188 -12.11 3.31 4.89
C ARG A 188 -11.87 1.79 4.81
N ALA A 189 -11.86 1.09 5.94
CA ALA A 189 -11.71 -0.36 6.02
C ALA A 189 -12.92 -1.18 5.52
N ARG A 190 -14.05 -0.53 5.23
CA ARG A 190 -15.27 -1.23 4.78
C ARG A 190 -15.00 -2.06 3.52
N GLY A 191 -15.48 -3.29 3.53
CA GLY A 191 -15.32 -4.24 2.43
C GLY A 191 -13.93 -4.89 2.34
N LEU A 192 -12.91 -4.36 3.04
CA LEU A 192 -11.59 -4.98 3.11
C LEU A 192 -11.40 -5.79 4.40
N LEU A 193 -11.82 -5.25 5.53
CA LEU A 193 -11.63 -5.83 6.86
C LEU A 193 -12.98 -6.17 7.53
N THR A 194 -12.94 -7.18 8.40
CA THR A 194 -14.06 -7.48 9.30
C THR A 194 -14.09 -6.52 10.48
N PRO A 195 -15.24 -6.36 11.18
CA PRO A 195 -15.31 -5.52 12.37
C PRO A 195 -14.36 -5.95 13.49
N ALA A 196 -14.00 -7.24 13.57
CA ALA A 196 -13.02 -7.74 14.54
C ALA A 196 -11.60 -7.29 14.19
N GLU A 197 -11.23 -7.38 12.91
CA GLU A 197 -9.93 -6.91 12.42
C GLU A 197 -9.76 -5.41 12.58
N VAL A 198 -10.81 -4.62 12.37
CA VAL A 198 -10.76 -3.16 12.61
C VAL A 198 -10.43 -2.83 14.07
N ARG A 199 -10.97 -3.61 15.03
CA ARG A 199 -10.61 -3.42 16.46
C ARG A 199 -9.15 -3.77 16.73
N GLU A 200 -8.64 -4.83 16.09
CA GLU A 200 -7.24 -5.23 16.21
C GLU A 200 -6.30 -4.16 15.66
N VAL A 201 -6.64 -3.56 14.51
CA VAL A 201 -5.89 -2.43 13.95
C VAL A 201 -5.75 -1.30 14.97
N PHE A 202 -6.83 -0.91 15.65
CA PHE A 202 -6.76 0.13 16.69
C PHE A 202 -5.90 -0.29 17.89
N SER A 203 -5.93 -1.56 18.28
CA SER A 203 -5.08 -2.10 19.35
C SER A 203 -3.61 -1.94 19.01
N VAL A 204 -3.21 -2.44 17.83
CA VAL A 204 -1.83 -2.41 17.33
C VAL A 204 -1.34 -0.97 17.13
N LEU A 205 -2.16 -0.10 16.50
CA LEU A 205 -1.76 1.28 16.21
C LEU A 205 -1.68 2.16 17.48
N ARG A 206 -2.55 1.93 18.48
CA ARG A 206 -2.44 2.67 19.76
C ARG A 206 -1.17 2.34 20.51
N SER A 207 -0.77 1.08 20.57
CA SER A 207 0.50 0.67 21.19
C SER A 207 1.71 1.37 20.56
N ASN A 208 1.67 1.58 19.23
CA ASN A 208 2.75 2.23 18.48
C ASN A 208 2.72 3.77 18.52
N LEU A 209 1.55 4.40 18.69
CA LEU A 209 1.45 5.87 18.78
C LEU A 209 1.74 6.44 20.18
N ILE A 210 1.75 5.61 21.23
CA ILE A 210 1.92 6.05 22.63
C ILE A 210 3.39 6.06 23.08
N ARG A 211 4.32 5.47 22.33
CA ARG A 211 5.75 5.51 22.68
C ARG A 211 6.42 6.70 21.99
N PRO A 212 6.82 7.77 22.72
CA PRO A 212 7.72 8.76 22.14
C PRO A 212 9.03 8.05 21.76
N ALA A 213 9.61 8.44 20.63
CA ALA A 213 10.94 8.01 20.23
C ALA A 213 11.91 8.31 21.39
N THR A 214 12.32 7.27 22.12
CA THR A 214 13.41 7.37 23.07
C THR A 214 14.67 7.63 22.25
N THR A 215 15.12 8.88 22.33
CA THR A 215 16.42 9.36 21.84
C THR A 215 17.54 8.84 22.71
#